data_AF-A0AAE5XEM4-F1
#
_entry.id   AF-A0AAE5XEM4-F1
#
_cell.length_a   1.000
_cell.length_b   1.000
_cell.length_c   1.000
_cell.angle_alpha   90.00
_cell.angle_beta   90.00
_cell.angle_gamma   90.00
#
_symmetry.space_group_name_H-M   'P 1'
#
loop_
_entity.id
_entity.type
_entity.pdbx_description
1 polymer ?
#
loop_
_entity_poly.entity_id
_entity_poly.type
_entity_poly.pdbx_seq_one_letter_code
_entity_poly.pdbx_strand_id
1 'polypeptide(L)' 'METIAAIIFIIGYIMSLIKGFQVSFVCLLLNFFFPPIAQGIFAIYEPEMRTPLYLMLGSIVLAVIGGGVEVNYTVS' A
#
# COMPACT_ATOMS: atom_id res chain seq x y z
N MET A 1 2.56 21.22 5.20
CA MET A 1 2.19 19.89 5.75
C MET A 1 1.54 19.02 4.68
N GLU A 2 0.54 19.54 3.97
CA GLU A 2 -0.14 18.85 2.85
C GLU A 2 0.80 18.34 1.75
N THR A 3 1.72 19.16 1.26
CA THR A 3 2.64 18.79 0.18
C THR A 3 3.56 17.64 0.59
N ILE A 4 3.98 17.61 1.85
CA ILE A 4 4.81 16.53 2.42
C ILE A 4 3.98 15.26 2.55
N ALA A 5 2.74 15.35 3.04
CA ALA A 5 1.82 14.22 3.12
C ALA A 5 1.50 13.63 1.74
N ALA A 6 1.29 14.48 0.74
CA ALA A 6 1.05 14.06 -0.65
C ALA A 6 2.26 13.32 -1.24
N ILE A 7 3.48 13.79 -0.99
CA ILE A 7 4.71 13.11 -1.45
C ILE A 7 4.85 11.74 -0.76
N ILE A 8 4.62 11.66 0.55
CA ILE A 8 4.69 10.38 1.29
C ILE A 8 3.62 9.41 0.80
N PHE A 9 2.42 9.90 0.49
CA PHE A 9 1.35 9.09 -0.08
C PHE A 9 1.72 8.53 -1.45
N ILE A 10 2.29 9.36 -2.34
CA ILE A 10 2.76 8.93 -3.67
C ILE A 10 3.88 7.89 -3.54
N ILE A 11 4.83 8.10 -2.62
CA ILE A 11 5.90 7.13 -2.37
C ILE A 11 5.32 5.80 -1.86
N GLY A 12 4.40 5.84 -0.89
CA GLY A 12 3.70 4.66 -0.39
C GLY A 12 2.93 3.92 -1.50
N TYR A 13 2.27 4.67 -2.38
CA TYR A 13 1.55 4.14 -3.53
C TYR A 13 2.48 3.44 -4.54
N ILE A 14 3.59 4.09 -4.91
CA ILE A 14 4.59 3.49 -5.83
C ILE A 14 5.21 2.23 -5.21
N MET A 15 5.56 2.26 -3.92
CA MET A 15 6.09 1.08 -3.23
C MET A 15 5.06 -0.06 -3.15
N SER A 16 3.78 0.26 -2.95
CA SER A 16 2.68 -0.71 -3.01
C SER A 16 2.59 -1.38 -4.37
N LEU A 17 2.67 -0.60 -5.46
CA LEU A 17 2.64 -1.14 -6.83
C LEU A 17 3.84 -2.05 -7.12
N ILE A 18 5.06 -1.64 -6.75
CA ILE A 18 6.27 -2.43 -6.99
C ILE A 18 6.19 -3.77 -6.25
N LYS A 19 5.86 -3.75 -4.95
CA LYS A 19 5.73 -4.98 -4.15
C LYS A 19 4.57 -5.86 -4.65
N GLY A 20 3.45 -5.26 -5.00
CA GLY A 20 2.30 -5.96 -5.57
C GLY A 20 2.65 -6.70 -6.86
N PHE A 21 3.39 -6.04 -7.77
CA PHE A 21 3.82 -6.66 -9.02
C PHE A 21 4.85 -7.78 -8.78
N GLN A 22 5.81 -7.55 -7.89
CA GLN A 22 6.86 -8.52 -7.59
C GLN A 22 6.30 -9.81 -6.97
N VAL A 23 5.43 -9.70 -5.97
CA VAL A 23 4.80 -10.87 -5.32
C VAL A 23 3.82 -11.56 -6.27
N SER A 24 3.05 -10.81 -7.05
CA SER A 24 2.11 -11.39 -8.03
C SER A 24 2.84 -12.17 -9.12
N PHE A 25 3.97 -11.66 -9.62
CA PHE A 25 4.75 -12.34 -10.66
C PHE A 25 5.39 -13.63 -10.13
N VAL A 26 5.92 -13.59 -8.90
CA VAL A 26 6.46 -14.78 -8.20
C VAL A 26 5.37 -15.82 -7.95
N CYS A 27 4.17 -15.39 -7.55
CA CYS A 27 3.04 -16.29 -7.36
C CYS A 27 2.51 -16.86 -8.66
N LEU A 28 2.45 -16.07 -9.73
CA LEU A 28 1.98 -16.56 -11.02
C LEU A 28 2.92 -17.65 -11.56
N LEU A 29 4.23 -17.46 -11.41
CA LEU A 29 5.24 -18.48 -11.71
C LEU A 29 5.09 -19.72 -10.80
N LEU A 30 5.04 -19.54 -9.48
CA LEU A 30 4.99 -20.66 -8.53
C LEU A 30 3.67 -21.43 -8.55
N ASN A 31 2.55 -20.77 -8.80
CA ASN A 31 1.24 -21.42 -8.89
C ASN A 31 1.13 -22.30 -10.15
N PHE A 32 1.94 -22.02 -11.18
CA PHE A 32 2.03 -22.88 -12.36
C PHE A 32 2.80 -24.20 -12.09
N PHE A 33 3.78 -24.19 -11.18
CA PHE A 33 4.61 -25.35 -10.89
C PHE A 33 4.18 -26.12 -9.63
N PHE A 34 3.89 -25.43 -8.52
CA PHE A 34 3.56 -26.04 -7.23
C PHE A 34 2.64 -25.11 -6.39
N PRO A 35 1.31 -25.25 -6.49
CA PRO A 35 0.32 -24.42 -5.79
C PRO A 35 0.49 -24.34 -4.26
N PRO A 36 0.84 -25.41 -3.53
CA PRO A 36 1.00 -25.34 -2.07
C PRO A 36 2.21 -24.50 -1.64
N ILE A 37 3.28 -24.53 -2.43
CA ILE A 37 4.51 -23.77 -2.17
C ILE A 37 4.27 -22.28 -2.44
N ALA A 38 3.47 -21.97 -3.47
CA ALA A 38 3.05 -20.60 -3.75
C ALA A 38 2.33 -19.96 -2.55
N GLN A 39 1.42 -20.71 -1.89
CA GLN A 39 0.72 -20.23 -0.69
C GLN A 39 1.66 -20.00 0.50
N GLY A 40 2.62 -20.91 0.72
CA GLY A 40 3.61 -20.76 1.80
C GLY A 40 4.53 -19.55 1.60
N ILE A 41 4.95 -19.30 0.37
CA ILE A 41 5.75 -18.12 0.01
C ILE A 41 4.92 -16.85 0.18
N PHE A 42 3.65 -16.86 -0.24
CA PHE A 42 2.75 -15.72 -0.05
C PHE A 42 2.60 -15.33 1.43
N ALA A 43 2.46 -16.31 2.32
CA ALA A 43 2.37 -16.08 3.76
C ALA A 43 3.62 -15.39 4.35
N ILE A 44 4.81 -15.64 3.78
CA ILE A 44 6.06 -15.00 4.20
C ILE A 44 6.16 -13.54 3.73
N TYR A 45 5.64 -13.25 2.52
CA TYR A 45 5.69 -11.90 1.93
C TYR A 45 4.50 -11.01 2.31
N GLU A 46 3.44 -11.58 2.87
CA GLU A 46 2.26 -10.85 3.35
C GLU A 46 2.59 -9.68 4.30
N PRO A 47 3.48 -9.82 5.31
CA PRO A 47 3.83 -8.72 6.21
C PRO A 47 4.49 -7.55 5.48
N GLU A 48 5.32 -7.86 4.48
CA GLU A 48 6.04 -6.88 3.68
C GLU A 48 5.13 -6.08 2.74
N MET A 49 4.00 -6.65 2.34
CA MET A 49 2.98 -5.97 1.54
C MET A 49 2.15 -4.99 2.39
N ARG A 50 2.08 -5.17 3.71
CA ARG A 50 1.34 -4.29 4.62
C ARG A 50 2.06 -2.96 4.89
N THR A 51 3.40 -2.94 4.85
CA THR A 51 4.23 -1.74 5.10
C THR A 51 3.86 -0.53 4.22
N PRO A 52 3.78 -0.63 2.88
CA PRO A 52 3.38 0.51 2.05
C PRO A 52 1.94 0.96 2.30
N LEU A 53 1.06 0.03 2.69
CA LEU A 53 -0.33 0.33 3.04
C LEU A 53 -0.41 1.17 4.33
N TYR A 54 0.40 0.85 5.34
CA TYR A 54 0.53 1.67 6.56
C TYR A 54 1.12 3.05 6.29
N LEU A 55 2.07 3.18 5.35
CA LEU A 55 2.61 4.47 4.92
C LEU A 55 1.55 5.36 4.24
N MET A 56 0.70 4.76 3.39
CA MET A 56 -0.43 5.48 2.78
C MET A 56 -1.47 5.89 3.84
N LEU A 57 -1.79 5.00 4.79
CA LEU A 57 -2.72 5.32 5.88
C LEU A 57 -2.18 6.43 6.80
N GLY A 58 -0.89 6.36 7.16
CA GLY A 58 -0.22 7.36 7.98
C GLY A 58 -0.16 8.74 7.31
N SER A 59 0.02 8.80 5.99
CA SER A 59 0.01 10.07 5.26
C SER A 59 -1.37 10.70 5.16
N ILE A 60 -2.45 9.90 5.05
CA ILE A 60 -3.84 10.40 5.13
C ILE A 60 -4.11 10.98 6.52
N VAL A 61 -3.74 10.26 7.59
CA VAL A 61 -3.91 10.73 8.97
C VAL A 61 -3.14 12.05 9.19
N LEU A 62 -1.92 12.16 8.65
CA LEU A 62 -1.12 13.37 8.72
C LEU A 62 -1.76 14.56 7.98
N ALA A 63 -2.43 14.30 6.85
CA ALA A 63 -3.13 15.31 6.06
C ALA A 63 -4.39 15.83 6.77
N VAL A 64 -5.14 14.95 7.44
CA VAL A 64 -6.35 15.30 8.20
C VAL A 64 -6.02 16.08 9.46
N ILE A 65 -5.05 15.62 10.26
CA ILE A 65 -4.63 16.29 11.50
C ILE A 65 -3.89 17.60 11.19
N GLY A 66 -3.17 17.66 10.07
CA GLY A 66 -2.44 18.84 9.61
C GLY A 66 -3.33 19.97 9.07
N GLY A 67 -4.65 19.81 9.07
CA GLY A 67 -5.62 20.86 8.68
C GLY A 67 -5.83 21.01 7.17
N GLY A 68 -5.36 20.08 6.34
CA GLY A 68 -5.40 20.22 4.88
C GLY A 68 -6.57 19.55 4.18
N VAL A 69 -7.42 18.88 4.93
CA VAL A 69 -8.70 18.37 4.44
C VAL A 69 -9.78 19.13 5.20
N GLU A 70 -10.17 20.31 4.69
CA GLU A 70 -11.49 20.84 5.00
C GLU A 70 -12.50 19.83 4.45
N VAL A 71 -13.02 18.98 5.34
CA VAL A 71 -14.16 18.13 5.02
C VAL A 71 -15.33 19.09 4.81
N ASN A 72 -15.51 19.53 3.57
CA ASN A 72 -16.62 20.39 3.19
C ASN A 72 -17.87 19.51 3.20
N TYR A 73 -18.55 19.45 4.34
CA TYR A 73 -19.87 18.83 4.44
C TYR A 73 -20.86 19.74 3.70
N THR A 74 -20.90 19.67 2.37
CA THR A 74 -21.98 20.29 1.59
C THR A 74 -23.23 19.44 1.80
N VAL A 75 -23.95 19.71 2.88
CA VAL A 75 -25.35 19.30 3.04
C VAL A 75 -26.17 20.36 2.30
N SER A 76 -26.55 20.06 1.06
CA SER A 76 -27.58 20.78 0.31
C SER A 76 -28.61 19.81 -0.22
#